data_AF-A0A1C6GTE0-F1
#
_entry.id   AF-A0A1C6GTE0-F1
#
_cell.length_a   1.000
_cell.length_b   1.000
_cell.length_c   1.000
_cell.angle_alpha   90.00
_cell.angle_beta   90.00
_cell.angle_gamma   90.00
#
_symmetry.space_group_name_H-M   'P 1'
#
loop_
_entity.id
_entity.type
_entity.pdbx_description
1 polymer ?
#
loop_
_entity_poly.entity_id
_entity_poly.type
_entity_poly.pdbx_seq_one_letter_code
_entity_poly.pdbx_strand_id
1 'polypeptide(L)'
;MEEIALADAAKRLKRGNKLLFTRDSACLQELRGAICQQKHRTLVLWAFDCVSVPLQWLAQAYPNEQRPGQAVALCRQWARGEIKMPAAKRALLQAHAAAKEIEDPVAIALFHAVGQACATVHVETHALGLPFYELTAIVHHFGIANCTEPIEKKIAWYLHRLRYWQEHVDDPPLKWASFLLDDSRPNKELLLLQGSGKK
;
A
#
# COMPACT_ATOMS: atom_id res chain seq x y z
N MET A 1 12.27 13.68 -18.56
CA MET A 1 11.21 13.07 -17.72
C MET A 1 9.92 13.71 -18.16
N GLU A 2 8.95 12.91 -18.61
CA GLU A 2 7.59 13.39 -18.79
C GLU A 2 7.03 13.76 -17.40
N GLU A 3 6.44 14.94 -17.29
CA GLU A 3 5.75 15.39 -16.08
C GLU A 3 4.58 14.45 -15.78
N ILE A 4 4.46 13.95 -14.54
CA ILE A 4 3.36 13.07 -14.18
C ILE A 4 2.04 13.84 -14.25
N ALA A 5 1.11 13.34 -15.08
CA ALA A 5 -0.24 13.88 -15.14
C ALA A 5 -1.06 13.48 -13.90
N LEU A 6 -1.48 14.47 -13.11
CA LEU A 6 -2.36 14.31 -11.94
C LEU A 6 -3.81 14.77 -12.20
N ALA A 7 -4.19 14.87 -13.49
CA ALA A 7 -5.49 15.39 -13.90
C ALA A 7 -6.67 14.55 -13.36
N ASP A 8 -6.52 13.23 -13.28
CA ASP A 8 -7.53 12.34 -12.71
C ASP A 8 -7.69 12.55 -11.20
N ALA A 9 -6.57 12.67 -10.46
CA ALA A 9 -6.58 12.96 -9.03
C ALA A 9 -7.21 14.32 -8.73
N ALA A 10 -6.86 15.37 -9.50
CA ALA A 10 -7.46 16.70 -9.39
C ALA A 10 -8.98 16.69 -9.63
N LYS A 11 -9.44 15.95 -10.65
CA LYS A 11 -10.86 15.79 -10.94
C LYS A 11 -11.60 15.07 -9.81
N ARG A 12 -10.99 14.05 -9.19
CA ARG A 12 -11.56 13.33 -8.04
C ARG A 12 -11.61 14.21 -6.79
N LEU A 13 -10.58 15.02 -6.55
CA LEU A 13 -10.55 15.97 -5.44
C LEU A 13 -11.66 17.02 -5.59
N LYS A 14 -11.83 17.60 -6.78
CA LYS A 14 -12.92 18.55 -7.09
C LYS A 14 -14.32 17.96 -6.86
N ARG A 15 -14.47 16.64 -7.00
CA ARG A 15 -15.73 15.90 -6.76
C ARG A 15 -15.95 15.53 -5.29
N GLY A 16 -15.02 15.87 -4.40
CA GLY A 16 -15.10 15.53 -2.97
C GLY A 16 -14.79 14.06 -2.66
N ASN A 17 -14.11 13.35 -3.57
CA ASN A 17 -13.74 11.96 -3.31
C ASN A 17 -12.69 11.89 -2.20
N LYS A 18 -12.90 11.00 -1.23
CA LYS A 18 -11.91 10.72 -0.17
C LYS A 18 -10.67 9.95 -0.65
N LEU A 19 -10.78 9.27 -1.80
CA LEU A 19 -9.67 8.53 -2.42
C LEU A 19 -9.42 9.06 -3.84
N LEU A 20 -8.20 9.58 -4.04
CA LEU A 20 -7.83 10.34 -5.23
C LEU A 20 -7.11 9.51 -6.29
N PHE A 21 -6.54 8.37 -5.91
CA PHE A 21 -5.84 7.48 -6.82
C PHE A 21 -6.55 6.14 -6.94
N THR A 22 -6.54 5.56 -8.13
CA THR A 22 -7.14 4.25 -8.42
C THR A 22 -6.21 3.43 -9.30
N ARG A 23 -6.65 2.21 -9.63
CA ARG A 23 -5.97 1.32 -10.59
C ARG A 23 -5.81 1.94 -11.98
N ASP A 24 -6.63 2.93 -12.33
CA ASP A 24 -6.66 3.59 -13.64
C ASP A 24 -5.92 4.94 -13.62
N SER A 25 -5.39 5.36 -12.47
CA SER A 25 -4.60 6.59 -12.38
C SER A 25 -3.36 6.48 -13.26
N ALA A 26 -3.21 7.42 -14.18
CA ALA A 26 -2.16 7.38 -15.21
C ALA A 26 -0.76 7.30 -14.59
N CYS A 27 -0.53 8.08 -13.53
CA CYS A 27 0.72 8.10 -12.76
C CYS A 27 1.13 6.74 -12.15
N LEU A 28 0.19 5.81 -11.97
CA LEU A 28 0.42 4.54 -11.31
C LEU A 28 0.52 3.34 -12.25
N GLN A 29 0.39 3.55 -13.58
CA GLN A 29 0.36 2.43 -14.53
C GLN A 29 1.69 1.67 -14.58
N GLU A 30 2.83 2.36 -14.53
CA GLU A 30 4.15 1.71 -14.46
C GLU A 30 4.29 0.86 -13.20
N LEU A 31 3.97 1.43 -12.02
CA LEU A 31 4.01 0.71 -10.75
C LEU A 31 3.07 -0.49 -10.74
N ARG A 32 1.85 -0.35 -11.27
CA ARG A 32 0.91 -1.45 -11.41
C ARG A 32 1.47 -2.55 -12.31
N GLY A 33 2.04 -2.19 -13.47
CA GLY A 33 2.70 -3.13 -14.37
C GLY A 33 3.81 -3.92 -13.68
N ALA A 34 4.64 -3.24 -12.90
CA ALA A 34 5.70 -3.87 -12.12
C ALA A 34 5.15 -4.79 -11.02
N ILE A 35 4.11 -4.37 -10.28
CA ILE A 35 3.45 -5.16 -9.23
C ILE A 35 2.84 -6.46 -9.78
N CYS A 36 2.23 -6.41 -10.96
CA CYS A 36 1.60 -7.57 -11.61
C CYS A 36 2.59 -8.70 -11.92
N GLN A 37 3.89 -8.40 -12.02
CA GLN A 37 4.93 -9.36 -12.36
C GLN A 37 5.58 -10.01 -11.12
N GLN A 38 5.19 -9.59 -9.91
CA GLN A 38 5.86 -10.04 -8.69
C GLN A 38 5.19 -11.27 -8.08
N LYS A 39 6.03 -12.09 -7.42
CA LYS A 39 5.59 -13.11 -6.47
C LYS A 39 4.80 -12.47 -5.33
N HIS A 40 3.87 -13.22 -4.73
CA HIS A 40 3.09 -12.71 -3.58
C HIS A 40 4.01 -12.31 -2.40
N ARG A 41 5.03 -13.11 -2.09
CA ARG A 41 6.01 -12.82 -1.03
C ARG A 41 6.77 -11.52 -1.26
N THR A 42 7.16 -11.24 -2.51
CA THR A 42 7.82 -9.98 -2.88
C THR A 42 6.93 -8.79 -2.55
N LEU A 43 5.63 -8.86 -2.89
CA LEU A 43 4.68 -7.79 -2.59
C LEU A 43 4.45 -7.61 -1.08
N VAL A 44 4.45 -8.70 -0.31
CA VAL A 44 4.31 -8.64 1.16
C VAL A 44 5.52 -7.93 1.78
N LEU A 45 6.75 -8.28 1.38
CA LEU A 45 7.95 -7.62 1.89
C LEU A 45 8.02 -6.15 1.47
N TRP A 46 7.72 -5.88 0.21
CA TRP A 46 7.62 -4.53 -0.32
C TRP A 46 6.61 -3.68 0.43
N ALA A 47 5.39 -4.19 0.67
CA ALA A 47 4.37 -3.47 1.42
C ALA A 47 4.82 -3.19 2.87
N PHE A 48 5.45 -4.16 3.52
CA PHE A 48 5.97 -4.01 4.88
C PHE A 48 7.15 -3.05 5.02
N ASP A 49 7.97 -2.94 4.00
CA ASP A 49 9.03 -1.95 3.92
C ASP A 49 8.44 -0.56 3.67
N CYS A 50 7.56 -0.46 2.66
CA CYS A 50 6.96 0.81 2.26
C CYS A 50 6.05 1.43 3.32
N VAL A 51 5.34 0.61 4.12
CA VAL A 51 4.45 1.09 5.20
C VAL A 51 5.18 1.79 6.36
N SER A 52 6.52 1.67 6.43
CA SER A 52 7.32 2.39 7.43
C SER A 52 7.15 3.91 7.32
N VAL A 53 6.97 4.45 6.11
CA VAL A 53 6.79 5.90 5.88
C VAL A 53 5.42 6.39 6.41
N PRO A 54 4.27 5.76 6.06
CA PRO A 54 2.99 6.07 6.69
C PRO A 54 3.01 5.95 8.22
N LEU A 55 3.67 4.92 8.77
CA LEU A 55 3.80 4.76 10.22
C LEU A 55 4.58 5.91 10.85
N GLN A 56 5.67 6.38 10.22
CA GLN A 56 6.44 7.49 10.71
C GLN A 56 5.62 8.79 10.75
N TRP A 57 4.86 9.07 9.69
CA TRP A 57 3.98 10.25 9.66
C TRP A 57 2.89 10.17 10.74
N LEU A 58 2.26 9.01 10.91
CA LEU A 58 1.27 8.80 11.96
C LEU A 58 1.88 8.93 13.35
N ALA A 59 3.07 8.40 13.61
CA ALA A 59 3.74 8.52 14.89
C ALA A 59 4.15 9.97 15.22
N GLN A 60 4.47 10.78 14.20
CA GLN A 60 4.78 12.19 14.39
C GLN A 60 3.53 13.02 14.74
N ALA A 61 2.41 12.77 14.06
CA ALA A 61 1.16 13.50 14.29
C ALA A 61 0.38 12.99 15.52
N TYR A 62 0.44 11.68 15.78
CA TYR A 62 -0.32 10.97 16.82
C TYR A 62 0.59 10.00 17.59
N PRO A 63 1.52 10.51 18.42
CA PRO A 63 2.54 9.69 19.09
C PRO A 63 1.97 8.64 20.06
N ASN A 64 0.75 8.86 20.57
CA ASN A 64 0.07 7.93 21.47
C ASN A 64 -0.75 6.86 20.72
N GLU A 65 -0.86 6.96 19.39
CA GLU A 65 -1.67 6.05 18.59
C GLU A 65 -0.85 4.82 18.15
N GLN A 66 -0.94 3.76 18.94
CA GLN A 66 -0.14 2.55 18.76
C GLN A 66 -0.79 1.49 17.85
N ARG A 67 -2.09 1.61 17.55
CA ARG A 67 -2.85 0.59 16.81
C ARG A 67 -2.30 0.33 15.40
N PRO A 68 -1.83 1.32 14.61
CA PRO A 68 -1.21 1.08 13.30
C PRO A 68 0.05 0.22 13.38
N GLY A 69 0.95 0.55 14.32
CA GLY A 69 2.19 -0.19 14.52
C GLY A 69 1.93 -1.63 14.97
N GLN A 70 0.99 -1.81 15.90
CA GLN A 70 0.56 -3.14 16.38
C GLN A 70 -0.05 -3.98 15.25
N ALA A 71 -0.87 -3.37 14.38
CA ALA A 71 -1.43 -4.06 13.22
C ALA A 71 -0.33 -4.56 12.27
N VAL A 72 0.66 -3.72 11.95
CA VAL A 72 1.81 -4.12 11.10
C VAL A 72 2.60 -5.25 11.76
N ALA A 73 2.88 -5.17 13.06
CA ALA A 73 3.62 -6.21 13.78
C ALA A 73 2.89 -7.56 13.73
N LEU A 74 1.58 -7.59 13.97
CA LEU A 74 0.78 -8.83 13.92
C LEU A 74 0.63 -9.35 12.49
N CYS A 75 0.51 -8.48 11.49
CA CYS A 75 0.50 -8.92 10.09
C CYS A 75 1.84 -9.53 9.67
N ARG A 76 2.99 -9.05 10.19
CA ARG A 76 4.29 -9.70 10.00
C ARG A 76 4.32 -11.10 10.62
N GLN A 77 3.83 -11.26 11.84
CA GLN A 77 3.71 -12.59 12.48
C GLN A 77 2.80 -13.53 11.68
N TRP A 78 1.69 -13.00 11.15
CA TRP A 78 0.78 -13.77 10.30
C TRP A 78 1.47 -14.20 9.00
N ALA A 79 2.19 -13.31 8.33
CA ALA A 79 2.97 -13.63 7.14
C ALA A 79 4.03 -14.72 7.39
N ARG A 80 4.57 -14.81 8.61
CA ARG A 80 5.50 -15.87 9.04
C ARG A 80 4.81 -17.16 9.53
N GLY A 81 3.49 -17.19 9.57
CA GLY A 81 2.71 -18.33 10.07
C GLY A 81 2.77 -18.51 11.58
N GLU A 82 3.20 -17.50 12.33
CA GLU A 82 3.30 -17.53 13.80
C GLU A 82 1.94 -17.35 14.48
N ILE A 83 1.03 -16.62 13.81
CA ILE A 83 -0.36 -16.44 14.25
C ILE A 83 -1.32 -16.71 13.09
N LYS A 84 -2.58 -16.97 13.43
CA LYS A 84 -3.66 -17.13 12.45
C LYS A 84 -4.25 -15.77 12.03
N MET A 85 -4.76 -15.71 10.79
CA MET A 85 -5.38 -14.53 10.20
C MET A 85 -6.37 -13.77 11.10
N PRO A 86 -7.26 -14.41 11.89
CA PRO A 86 -8.20 -13.67 12.74
C PRO A 86 -7.52 -12.74 13.76
N ALA A 87 -6.34 -13.09 14.27
CA ALA A 87 -5.60 -12.24 15.21
C ALA A 87 -5.07 -10.97 14.52
N ALA A 88 -4.44 -11.12 13.34
CA ALA A 88 -4.00 -9.99 12.52
C ALA A 88 -5.18 -9.13 12.05
N LYS A 89 -6.27 -9.76 11.60
CA LYS A 89 -7.50 -9.07 11.17
C LYS A 89 -8.10 -8.21 12.29
N ARG A 90 -8.13 -8.71 13.53
CA ARG A 90 -8.62 -7.93 14.67
C ARG A 90 -7.79 -6.67 14.89
N ALA A 91 -6.47 -6.76 14.82
CA ALA A 91 -5.60 -5.59 14.95
C ALA A 91 -5.78 -4.59 13.81
N LEU A 92 -5.98 -5.06 12.58
CA LEU A 92 -6.34 -4.19 11.44
C LEU A 92 -7.67 -3.47 11.66
N LEU A 93 -8.68 -4.17 12.19
CA LEU A 93 -9.97 -3.55 12.52
C LEU A 93 -9.83 -2.50 13.62
N GLN A 94 -8.93 -2.69 14.59
CA GLN A 94 -8.62 -1.69 15.61
C GLN A 94 -7.93 -0.46 14.99
N ALA A 95 -6.97 -0.64 14.07
CA ALA A 95 -6.36 0.48 13.35
C ALA A 95 -7.39 1.25 12.49
N HIS A 96 -8.35 0.56 11.86
CA HIS A 96 -9.45 1.21 11.16
C HIS A 96 -10.43 1.93 12.11
N ALA A 97 -10.65 1.40 13.32
CA ALA A 97 -11.46 2.10 14.32
C ALA A 97 -10.77 3.40 14.75
N ALA A 98 -9.46 3.38 14.94
CA ALA A 98 -8.65 4.57 15.22
C ALA A 98 -8.87 5.66 14.18
N ALA A 99 -8.83 5.31 12.89
CA ALA A 99 -9.05 6.26 11.81
C ALA A 99 -10.41 6.99 11.87
N LYS A 100 -11.43 6.41 12.52
CA LYS A 100 -12.75 7.05 12.68
C LYS A 100 -12.79 8.07 13.81
N GLU A 101 -11.80 8.06 14.70
CA GLU A 101 -11.64 8.99 15.80
C GLU A 101 -10.80 10.22 15.38
N ILE A 102 -10.33 10.25 14.13
CA ILE A 102 -9.42 11.25 13.58
C ILE A 102 -10.18 12.10 12.55
N GLU A 103 -9.97 13.42 12.59
CA GLU A 103 -10.56 14.36 11.64
C GLU A 103 -9.59 14.78 10.53
N ASP A 104 -8.28 14.63 10.75
CA ASP A 104 -7.26 14.99 9.77
C ASP A 104 -7.29 14.07 8.53
N PRO A 105 -7.59 14.61 7.33
CA PRO A 105 -7.65 13.81 6.11
C PRO A 105 -6.30 13.19 5.73
N VAL A 106 -5.17 13.78 6.10
CA VAL A 106 -3.84 13.20 5.87
C VAL A 106 -3.72 11.92 6.69
N ALA A 107 -3.92 12.02 8.01
CA ALA A 107 -3.84 10.86 8.90
C ALA A 107 -4.83 9.75 8.53
N ILE A 108 -6.11 10.08 8.26
CA ILE A 108 -7.11 9.10 7.83
C ILE A 108 -6.62 8.30 6.61
N ALA A 109 -6.09 8.99 5.60
CA ALA A 109 -5.54 8.33 4.42
C ALA A 109 -4.35 7.42 4.79
N LEU A 110 -3.44 7.86 5.67
CA LEU A 110 -2.33 7.03 6.13
C LEU A 110 -2.77 5.78 6.91
N PHE A 111 -3.80 5.85 7.76
CA PHE A 111 -4.36 4.66 8.41
C PHE A 111 -4.84 3.63 7.39
N HIS A 112 -5.53 4.09 6.33
CA HIS A 112 -5.96 3.21 5.25
C HIS A 112 -4.78 2.66 4.44
N ALA A 113 -3.73 3.46 4.21
CA ALA A 113 -2.50 3.01 3.58
C ALA A 113 -1.85 1.85 4.36
N VAL A 114 -1.76 2.00 5.69
CA VAL A 114 -1.28 0.94 6.60
C VAL A 114 -2.17 -0.31 6.52
N GLY A 115 -3.48 -0.13 6.52
CA GLY A 115 -4.44 -1.24 6.38
C GLY A 115 -4.26 -2.03 5.09
N GLN A 116 -4.06 -1.35 3.96
CA GLN A 116 -3.84 -1.98 2.66
C GLN A 116 -2.48 -2.69 2.57
N ALA A 117 -1.41 -2.08 3.10
CA ALA A 117 -0.11 -2.72 3.17
C ALA A 117 -0.18 -4.05 3.94
N CYS A 118 -0.82 -4.04 5.11
CA CYS A 118 -1.06 -5.24 5.92
C CYS A 118 -1.96 -6.28 5.22
N ALA A 119 -3.01 -5.83 4.53
CA ALA A 119 -3.91 -6.69 3.79
C ALA A 119 -3.24 -7.35 2.57
N THR A 120 -2.08 -6.87 2.14
CA THR A 120 -1.26 -7.53 1.10
C THR A 120 -0.88 -8.96 1.48
N VAL A 121 -0.76 -9.27 2.79
CA VAL A 121 -0.57 -10.65 3.28
C VAL A 121 -1.72 -11.55 2.84
N HIS A 122 -2.95 -11.03 2.75
CA HIS A 122 -4.11 -11.81 2.33
C HIS A 122 -4.10 -12.11 0.84
N VAL A 123 -3.82 -11.10 0.02
CA VAL A 123 -3.90 -11.15 -1.44
C VAL A 123 -3.15 -9.97 -2.09
N GLU A 124 -2.56 -10.23 -3.25
CA GLU A 124 -1.70 -9.33 -4.01
C GLU A 124 -2.38 -8.02 -4.40
N THR A 125 -3.70 -8.05 -4.65
CA THR A 125 -4.48 -6.88 -5.09
C THR A 125 -4.56 -5.75 -4.07
N HIS A 126 -4.24 -6.03 -2.80
CA HIS A 126 -4.12 -5.00 -1.76
C HIS A 126 -2.82 -4.20 -1.84
N ALA A 127 -1.78 -4.70 -2.53
CA ALA A 127 -0.49 -4.01 -2.64
C ALA A 127 -0.64 -2.60 -3.22
N LEU A 128 -1.47 -2.43 -4.25
CA LEU A 128 -1.78 -1.12 -4.84
C LEU A 128 -2.60 -0.20 -3.93
N GLY A 129 -3.27 -0.74 -2.91
CA GLY A 129 -4.00 0.08 -1.95
C GLY A 129 -3.06 1.00 -1.14
N LEU A 130 -1.86 0.54 -0.81
CA LEU A 130 -0.85 1.35 -0.11
C LEU A 130 -0.54 2.66 -0.88
N PRO A 131 -0.08 2.62 -2.15
CA PRO A 131 0.18 3.85 -2.91
C PRO A 131 -1.09 4.67 -3.13
N PHE A 132 -2.27 4.06 -3.30
CA PHE A 132 -3.49 4.85 -3.50
C PHE A 132 -3.78 5.80 -2.34
N TYR A 133 -3.67 5.29 -1.13
CA TYR A 133 -3.95 6.06 0.08
C TYR A 133 -2.78 6.94 0.50
N GLU A 134 -1.53 6.46 0.42
CA GLU A 134 -0.38 7.30 0.79
C GLU A 134 -0.22 8.49 -0.17
N LEU A 135 -0.41 8.31 -1.48
CA LEU A 135 -0.40 9.44 -2.41
C LEU A 135 -1.57 10.40 -2.18
N THR A 136 -2.74 9.88 -1.77
CA THR A 136 -3.87 10.72 -1.35
C THR A 136 -3.50 11.58 -0.13
N ALA A 137 -2.78 11.02 0.85
CA ALA A 137 -2.27 11.76 2.00
C ALA A 137 -1.28 12.87 1.58
N ILE A 138 -0.40 12.59 0.62
CA ILE A 138 0.54 13.58 0.05
C ILE A 138 -0.23 14.74 -0.61
N VAL A 139 -1.28 14.46 -1.39
CA VAL A 139 -2.12 15.51 -1.98
C VAL A 139 -2.78 16.37 -0.90
N HIS A 140 -3.30 15.76 0.17
CA HIS A 140 -3.90 16.50 1.28
C HIS A 140 -2.87 17.35 2.04
N HIS A 141 -1.62 16.87 2.17
CA HIS A 141 -0.57 17.58 2.89
C HIS A 141 0.00 18.78 2.10
N PHE A 142 0.33 18.59 0.82
CA PHE A 142 0.97 19.64 0.01
C PHE A 142 -0.02 20.49 -0.80
N GLY A 143 -1.26 20.01 -0.97
CA GLY A 143 -2.23 20.56 -1.91
C GLY A 143 -1.96 20.11 -3.35
N ILE A 144 -3.03 19.91 -4.13
CA ILE A 144 -2.94 19.37 -5.49
C ILE A 144 -2.00 20.17 -6.41
N ALA A 145 -1.90 21.49 -6.21
CA ALA A 145 -1.06 22.39 -7.01
C ALA A 145 0.44 22.23 -6.73
N ASN A 146 0.84 21.69 -5.57
CA ASN A 146 2.25 21.60 -5.15
C ASN A 146 2.71 20.15 -4.93
N CYS A 147 1.93 19.16 -5.39
CA CYS A 147 2.18 17.76 -5.07
C CYS A 147 2.80 16.93 -6.20
N THR A 148 3.04 17.49 -7.39
CA THR A 148 3.64 16.78 -8.53
C THR A 148 5.00 16.18 -8.17
N GLU A 149 5.96 16.99 -7.75
CA GLU A 149 7.31 16.52 -7.39
C GLU A 149 7.30 15.52 -6.21
N PRO A 150 6.57 15.77 -5.09
CA PRO A 150 6.43 14.79 -4.02
C PRO A 150 5.86 13.44 -4.48
N ILE A 151 4.87 13.44 -5.37
CA ILE A 151 4.26 12.21 -5.91
C ILE A 151 5.22 11.47 -6.83
N GLU A 152 5.88 12.18 -7.75
CA GLU A 152 6.90 11.61 -8.63
C GLU A 152 8.00 10.90 -7.85
N LYS A 153 8.57 11.60 -6.86
CA LYS A 153 9.59 11.04 -5.95
C LYS A 153 9.08 9.81 -5.22
N LYS A 154 7.83 9.83 -4.74
CA LYS A 154 7.26 8.71 -4.00
C LYS A 154 7.00 7.49 -4.90
N ILE A 155 6.52 7.68 -6.13
CA ILE A 155 6.31 6.60 -7.11
C ILE A 155 7.65 5.99 -7.53
N ALA A 156 8.65 6.82 -7.82
CA ALA A 156 10.01 6.36 -8.13
C ALA A 156 10.61 5.55 -6.96
N TRP A 157 10.36 5.99 -5.73
CA TRP A 157 10.79 5.26 -4.53
C TRP A 157 10.08 3.89 -4.41
N TYR A 158 8.77 3.83 -4.64
CA TYR A 158 8.05 2.55 -4.65
C TYR A 158 8.62 1.56 -5.66
N LEU A 159 8.89 2.01 -6.89
CA LEU A 159 9.49 1.20 -7.95
C LEU A 159 10.91 0.73 -7.56
N HIS A 160 11.71 1.61 -6.95
CA HIS A 160 13.02 1.25 -6.45
C HIS A 160 12.96 0.18 -5.35
N ARG A 161 12.08 0.33 -4.35
CA ARG A 161 11.90 -0.67 -3.30
C ARG A 161 11.32 -1.98 -3.83
N LEU A 162 10.46 -1.93 -4.85
CA LEU A 162 9.90 -3.13 -5.46
C LEU A 162 10.99 -3.95 -6.14
N ARG A 163 11.88 -3.30 -6.90
CA ARG A 163 13.06 -3.95 -7.50
C ARG A 163 13.97 -4.57 -6.46
N TYR A 164 14.23 -3.85 -5.37
CA TYR A 164 15.01 -4.40 -4.25
C TYR A 164 14.40 -5.72 -3.74
N TRP A 165 13.11 -5.74 -3.42
CA TRP A 165 12.48 -6.96 -2.92
C TRP A 165 12.28 -8.05 -3.96
N GLN A 166 12.20 -7.69 -5.24
CA GLN A 166 12.20 -8.67 -6.33
C GLN A 166 13.50 -9.49 -6.34
N GLU A 167 14.63 -8.82 -6.10
CA GLU A 167 15.97 -9.44 -6.07
C GLU A 167 16.22 -10.20 -4.76
N HIS A 168 15.68 -9.72 -3.63
CA HIS A 168 16.05 -10.20 -2.29
C HIS A 168 14.95 -11.03 -1.58
N VAL A 169 13.84 -11.39 -2.24
CA VAL A 169 12.73 -12.12 -1.60
C VAL A 169 13.15 -13.48 -1.03
N ASP A 170 14.20 -14.09 -1.58
CA ASP A 170 14.69 -15.41 -1.22
C ASP A 170 15.97 -15.36 -0.31
N ASP A 171 16.43 -14.17 0.11
CA ASP A 171 17.68 -13.95 0.89
C ASP A 171 17.46 -13.64 2.40
N PRO A 172 18.33 -14.16 3.29
CA PRO A 172 18.25 -15.54 3.80
C PRO A 172 16.81 -15.95 4.18
N PRO A 173 16.45 -17.24 4.18
CA PRO A 173 15.06 -17.67 4.16
C PRO A 173 14.28 -17.16 5.37
N LEU A 174 13.47 -16.13 5.13
CA LEU A 174 12.44 -15.71 6.07
C LEU A 174 11.45 -16.87 6.22
N LYS A 175 11.04 -17.13 7.47
CA LYS A 175 9.94 -18.07 7.70
C LYS A 175 8.67 -17.50 7.07
N TRP A 176 7.96 -18.32 6.30
CA TRP A 176 6.71 -17.94 5.65
C TRP A 176 5.57 -18.86 6.09
N ALA A 177 4.36 -18.30 6.18
CA ALA A 177 3.16 -19.10 6.22
C ALA A 177 3.03 -19.92 4.94
N SER A 178 2.56 -21.17 5.04
CA SER A 178 2.51 -22.09 3.90
C SER A 178 1.72 -21.56 2.70
N PHE A 179 0.68 -20.77 2.94
CA PHE A 179 -0.14 -20.19 1.87
C PHE A 179 0.59 -19.11 1.05
N LEU A 180 1.71 -18.57 1.54
CA LEU A 180 2.55 -17.61 0.81
C LEU A 180 3.67 -18.31 0.02
N LEU A 181 3.87 -19.62 0.17
CA LEU A 181 4.92 -20.37 -0.52
C LEU A 181 4.49 -20.88 -1.91
N ASP A 182 3.22 -20.71 -2.28
CA ASP A 182 2.71 -21.14 -3.59
C ASP A 182 2.95 -20.06 -4.66
N ASP A 183 4.15 -20.06 -5.23
CA ASP A 183 4.53 -19.16 -6.32
C ASP A 183 3.97 -19.62 -7.69
N SER A 184 3.24 -20.74 -7.77
CA SER A 184 2.69 -21.26 -9.04
C SER A 184 1.43 -20.52 -9.50
N ARG A 185 0.77 -19.81 -8.58
CA ARG A 185 -0.46 -19.08 -8.86
C ARG A 185 -0.14 -17.78 -9.59
N PRO A 186 -0.90 -17.43 -10.65
CA PRO A 186 -0.76 -16.13 -11.27
C PRO A 186 -1.12 -15.03 -10.26
N ASN A 187 -0.35 -13.96 -10.26
CA ASN A 187 -0.61 -12.76 -9.48
C ASN A 187 -2.04 -12.25 -9.74
N LYS A 188 -2.84 -12.06 -8.70
CA LYS A 188 -4.25 -11.69 -8.88
C LYS A 188 -4.47 -10.30 -9.46
N GLU A 189 -3.54 -9.37 -9.28
CA GLU A 189 -3.62 -8.06 -9.93
C GLU A 189 -3.35 -8.17 -11.44
N LEU A 190 -2.48 -9.10 -11.85
CA LEU A 190 -2.30 -9.42 -13.28
C LEU A 190 -3.59 -9.99 -13.89
N LEU A 191 -4.27 -10.89 -13.19
CA LEU A 191 -5.56 -11.42 -13.65
C LEU A 191 -6.62 -10.31 -13.80
N LEU A 192 -6.67 -9.36 -12.86
CA LEU A 192 -7.56 -8.20 -12.98
C LEU A 192 -7.20 -7.34 -14.19
N LEU A 193 -5.92 -7.07 -14.42
CA LEU A 193 -5.45 -6.29 -15.57
C LEU A 193 -5.85 -6.95 -16.89
N GLN A 194 -5.68 -8.27 -17.01
CA GLN A 194 -6.06 -9.03 -18.21
C GLN A 194 -7.58 -9.14 -18.39
N GLY A 195 -8.34 -9.21 -17.29
CA GLY A 195 -9.80 -9.24 -17.32
C GLY A 195 -10.42 -7.90 -17.73
N SER A 196 -9.80 -6.78 -17.38
CA SER A 196 -10.23 -5.43 -17.78
C SER A 196 -10.08 -5.14 -19.27
N GLY A 197 -9.19 -5.84 -19.98
CA GLY A 197 -9.00 -5.71 -21.43
C GLY A 197 -9.98 -6.52 -22.31
N LYS A 198 -10.92 -7.25 -21.70
CA LYS A 198 -11.93 -8.06 -22.41
C LYS A 198 -13.31 -7.37 -22.50
N LYS A 199 -13.39 -6.06 -22.28
CA LYS A 199 -14.62 -5.27 -22.40
C LYS A 199 -14.55 -4.31 -23.57
#